data_AF-A0A1Q8AH33-F1
#
_entry.id   AF-A0A1Q8AH33-F1
#
_cell.length_a   1.000
_cell.length_b   1.000
_cell.length_c   1.000
_cell.angle_alpha   90.00
_cell.angle_beta   90.00
_cell.angle_gamma   90.00
#
_symmetry.space_group_name_H-M   'P 1'
#
loop_
_entity.id
_entity.type
_entity.pdbx_description
1 polymer ?
#
loop_
_entity_poly.entity_id
_entity_poly.type
_entity_poly.pdbx_seq_one_letter_code
_entity_poly.pdbx_strand_id
1 'polypeptide(L)'
;MTLWIDNQLPPALAAWMRATFSIECLPIRDLNLQRASDSEIFSAARSASVVVMTKDADFVELLEKHGVPPRVVLVTCGNTSNARLRRLVRVAWPAVLTMLERGEALVELGARDSRRLKVLPCSLENFWSRRSDLNR
;
A
#
# COMPACT_ATOMS: atom_id res chain seq x y z
N MET A 1 -0.49 -14.23 -4.55
CA MET A 1 -0.78 -13.28 -3.46
C MET A 1 -2.08 -12.54 -3.75
N THR A 2 -2.77 -12.07 -2.72
CA THR A 2 -3.99 -11.25 -2.85
C THR A 2 -3.72 -9.85 -2.32
N LEU A 3 -4.17 -8.82 -3.04
CA LEU A 3 -3.99 -7.41 -2.74
C LEU A 3 -5.35 -6.73 -2.51
N TRP A 4 -5.53 -6.10 -1.36
CA TRP A 4 -6.69 -5.26 -1.09
C TRP A 4 -6.36 -3.80 -1.33
N ILE A 5 -7.20 -3.10 -2.09
CA ILE A 5 -7.06 -1.68 -2.39
C ILE A 5 -7.98 -0.87 -1.48
N ASP A 6 -7.40 0.03 -0.70
CA ASP A 6 -8.13 0.92 0.17
C ASP A 6 -9.05 1.90 -0.59
N ASN A 7 -10.08 2.40 0.09
CA ASN A 7 -11.07 3.33 -0.45
C ASN A 7 -10.47 4.69 -0.83
N GLN A 8 -9.33 5.09 -0.26
CA GLN A 8 -8.62 6.30 -0.66
C GLN A 8 -7.96 6.18 -2.05
N LEU A 9 -7.85 4.96 -2.58
CA LEU A 9 -7.30 4.70 -3.90
C LEU A 9 -8.42 4.53 -4.93
N PRO A 10 -8.16 4.91 -6.20
CA PRO A 10 -9.13 4.75 -7.26
C PRO A 10 -9.48 3.26 -7.43
N PRO A 11 -10.76 2.87 -7.45
CA PRO A 11 -11.15 1.47 -7.55
C PRO A 11 -10.80 0.83 -8.90
N ALA A 12 -10.73 1.65 -9.95
CA ALA A 12 -10.24 1.23 -11.26
C ALA A 12 -8.78 0.73 -11.20
N LEU A 13 -8.04 1.06 -10.14
CA LEU A 13 -6.70 0.52 -9.90
C LEU A 13 -6.75 -0.99 -9.71
N ALA A 14 -7.73 -1.53 -8.96
CA ALA A 14 -7.81 -2.98 -8.71
C ALA A 14 -8.01 -3.78 -10.00
N ALA A 15 -8.96 -3.36 -10.84
CA ALA A 15 -9.18 -3.97 -12.16
C ALA A 15 -7.94 -3.86 -13.05
N TRP A 16 -7.28 -2.71 -13.07
CA TRP A 16 -6.05 -2.51 -13.83
C TRP A 16 -4.87 -3.36 -13.33
N MET A 17 -4.71 -3.51 -12.01
CA MET A 17 -3.68 -4.35 -11.39
C MET A 17 -3.87 -5.82 -11.77
N ARG A 18 -5.11 -6.34 -11.70
CA ARG A 18 -5.46 -7.69 -12.16
C ARG A 18 -5.05 -7.90 -13.61
N ALA A 19 -5.44 -7.00 -14.50
CA ALA A 19 -5.14 -7.09 -15.93
C ALA A 19 -3.64 -6.96 -16.26
N THR A 20 -2.90 -6.13 -15.51
CA THR A 20 -1.50 -5.81 -15.81
C THR A 20 -0.52 -6.81 -15.22
N PHE A 21 -0.80 -7.31 -14.01
CA PHE A 21 0.13 -8.13 -13.25
C PHE A 21 -0.37 -9.54 -12.97
N SER A 22 -1.58 -9.90 -13.39
CA SER A 22 -2.19 -11.22 -13.15
C SER A 22 -2.21 -11.61 -11.67
N ILE A 23 -2.43 -10.63 -10.78
CA ILE A 23 -2.57 -10.84 -9.33
C ILE A 23 -4.03 -10.72 -8.93
N GLU A 24 -4.44 -11.42 -7.87
CA GLU A 24 -5.74 -11.20 -7.25
C GLU A 24 -5.75 -9.82 -6.57
N CYS A 25 -6.60 -8.92 -7.03
CA CYS A 25 -6.69 -7.57 -6.50
C CYS A 25 -8.15 -7.11 -6.40
N LEU A 26 -8.56 -6.78 -5.17
CA LEU A 26 -9.93 -6.45 -4.81
C LEU A 26 -9.96 -5.10 -4.08
N PRO A 27 -10.85 -4.18 -4.44
CA PRO A 27 -11.05 -2.99 -3.61
C PRO A 27 -11.82 -3.36 -2.34
N ILE A 28 -11.46 -2.75 -1.21
CA ILE A 28 -12.03 -3.05 0.12
C ILE A 28 -13.55 -2.90 0.16
N ARG A 29 -14.09 -1.95 -0.60
CA ARG A 29 -15.54 -1.78 -0.76
C ARG A 29 -16.27 -2.96 -1.40
N ASP A 30 -15.60 -3.77 -2.24
CA ASP A 30 -16.20 -4.95 -2.84
C ASP A 30 -16.21 -6.14 -1.85
N LEU A 31 -15.54 -5.99 -0.70
CA LEU A 31 -15.48 -6.96 0.40
C LEU A 31 -16.48 -6.67 1.52
N ASN A 32 -17.43 -5.75 1.31
CA ASN A 32 -18.34 -5.24 2.34
C ASN A 32 -17.64 -4.56 3.54
N LEU A 33 -16.41 -4.10 3.36
CA LEU A 33 -15.60 -3.42 4.38
C LEU A 33 -15.54 -1.90 4.16
N GLN A 34 -16.40 -1.33 3.31
CA GLN A 34 -16.44 0.10 2.98
C GLN A 34 -16.75 1.02 4.16
N ARG A 35 -17.43 0.50 5.19
CA ARG A 35 -17.77 1.22 6.44
C ARG A 35 -16.96 0.72 7.63
N ALA A 36 -16.07 -0.24 7.42
CA ALA A 36 -15.21 -0.76 8.48
C ALA A 36 -14.13 0.28 8.81
N SER A 37 -13.76 0.35 10.08
CA SER A 37 -12.60 1.12 10.53
C SER A 37 -11.29 0.50 10.01
N ASP A 38 -10.22 1.29 10.01
CA ASP A 38 -8.89 0.80 9.62
C ASP A 38 -8.45 -0.41 10.44
N SER A 39 -8.80 -0.44 11.73
CA SER A 39 -8.52 -1.58 12.63
C SER A 39 -9.27 -2.86 12.21
N GLU A 40 -10.52 -2.73 11.78
CA GLU A 40 -11.34 -3.85 11.32
C GLU A 40 -10.85 -4.35 9.96
N ILE A 41 -10.51 -3.43 9.04
CA ILE A 41 -9.91 -3.76 7.75
C ILE A 41 -8.57 -4.47 7.96
N PHE A 42 -7.74 -3.97 8.87
CA PHE A 42 -6.44 -4.57 9.21
C PHE A 42 -6.63 -5.98 9.80
N SER A 43 -7.57 -6.17 10.72
CA SER A 43 -7.89 -7.48 11.30
C SER A 43 -8.43 -8.47 10.26
N ALA A 44 -9.30 -8.01 9.35
CA ALA A 44 -9.80 -8.82 8.25
C ALA A 44 -8.66 -9.21 7.29
N ALA A 45 -7.79 -8.27 6.95
CA ALA A 45 -6.64 -8.51 6.09
C ALA A 45 -5.61 -9.46 6.74
N ARG A 46 -5.42 -9.35 8.07
CA ARG A 46 -4.62 -10.28 8.87
C ARG A 46 -5.16 -11.69 8.77
N SER A 47 -6.45 -11.86 9.00
CA SER A 47 -7.13 -13.16 8.96
C SER A 47 -7.07 -13.78 7.57
N ALA A 48 -7.19 -12.97 6.52
CA ALA A 48 -7.08 -13.41 5.13
C ALA A 48 -5.63 -13.55 4.63
N SER A 49 -4.62 -13.19 5.43
CA SER A 49 -3.20 -13.20 5.06
C SER A 49 -2.90 -12.46 3.74
N VAL A 50 -3.54 -11.31 3.54
CA VAL A 50 -3.42 -10.51 2.32
C VAL A 50 -2.47 -9.32 2.50
N VAL A 51 -2.14 -8.67 1.39
CA VAL A 51 -1.43 -7.38 1.39
C VAL A 51 -2.46 -6.27 1.26
N VAL A 52 -2.32 -5.19 2.04
CA VAL A 52 -3.15 -3.99 1.93
C VAL A 52 -2.36 -2.89 1.23
N MET A 53 -2.92 -2.30 0.17
CA MET A 53 -2.40 -1.09 -0.44
C MET A 53 -3.26 0.10 -0.02
N THR A 54 -2.64 1.10 0.60
CA THR A 54 -3.32 2.27 1.16
C THR A 54 -2.52 3.55 0.97
N LYS A 55 -3.16 4.71 1.06
CA LYS A 55 -2.50 6.01 1.22
C LYS A 55 -2.49 6.47 2.67
N ASP A 56 -3.24 5.80 3.54
CA ASP A 56 -3.40 6.17 4.92
C ASP A 56 -2.20 5.72 5.75
N ALA A 57 -1.68 6.66 6.55
CA ALA A 57 -0.57 6.40 7.45
C ALA A 57 -1.00 5.59 8.68
N ASP A 58 -2.29 5.60 9.02
CA ASP A 58 -2.82 4.95 10.21
C ASP A 58 -2.66 3.42 10.12
N PHE A 59 -2.61 2.85 8.91
CA PHE A 59 -2.24 1.45 8.69
C PHE A 59 -0.81 1.12 9.09
N VAL A 60 0.11 2.10 9.04
CA VAL A 60 1.49 1.91 9.52
C VAL A 60 1.51 1.84 11.04
N GLU A 61 0.72 2.66 11.73
CA GLU A 61 0.56 2.58 13.19
C GLU A 61 -0.02 1.22 13.61
N LEU A 62 -1.04 0.75 12.90
CA LEU A 62 -1.62 -0.58 13.14
C LEU A 62 -0.61 -1.70 12.88
N LEU A 63 0.18 -1.59 11.82
CA LEU A 63 1.24 -2.54 11.52
C LEU A 63 2.34 -2.54 12.58
N GLU A 64 2.70 -1.37 13.12
CA GLU A 64 3.67 -1.25 14.21
C GLU A 64 3.16 -1.85 15.50
N LYS A 65 1.89 -1.61 15.83
CA LYS A 65 1.26 -2.12 17.04
C LYS A 65 1.01 -3.62 17.00
N HIS A 66 0.60 -4.16 15.85
CA HIS A 66 0.10 -5.53 15.74
C HIS A 66 1.03 -6.48 14.99
N GLY A 67 2.03 -5.95 14.29
CA GLY A 67 2.94 -6.72 13.44
C GLY A 67 2.28 -7.31 12.20
N VAL A 68 3.08 -8.03 11.41
CA VAL A 68 2.56 -8.84 10.30
C VAL A 68 1.90 -10.12 10.81
N PRO A 69 0.88 -10.66 10.12
CA PRO A 69 0.15 -10.07 8.98
C PRO A 69 -0.91 -9.03 9.38
N PRO A 70 -1.44 -8.22 8.44
CA PRO A 70 -1.13 -8.14 7.00
C PRO A 70 0.19 -7.39 6.72
N ARG A 71 0.64 -7.43 5.46
CA ARG A 71 1.69 -6.54 4.96
C ARG A 71 1.07 -5.31 4.32
N VAL A 72 1.78 -4.18 4.35
CA VAL A 72 1.26 -2.90 3.88
C VAL A 72 2.12 -2.32 2.76
N VAL A 73 1.47 -1.92 1.68
CA VAL A 73 2.05 -1.08 0.62
C VAL A 73 1.48 0.33 0.77
N LEU A 74 2.31 1.25 1.26
CA LEU A 74 1.89 2.64 1.49
C LEU A 74 2.19 3.49 0.25
N VAL A 75 1.17 4.10 -0.33
CA VAL A 75 1.30 5.00 -1.48
C VAL A 75 1.44 6.44 -1.01
N THR A 76 2.65 6.98 -1.02
CA THR A 76 2.97 8.37 -0.60
C THR A 76 3.02 9.35 -1.77
N CYS A 77 2.52 8.94 -2.94
CA CYS A 77 2.27 9.84 -4.05
C CYS A 77 1.05 10.70 -3.68
N GLY A 78 1.22 12.01 -3.49
CA GLY A 78 0.15 12.95 -3.09
C GLY A 78 -1.05 12.98 -4.06
N ASN A 79 -1.61 14.16 -4.34
CA ASN A 79 -2.66 14.24 -5.36
C ASN A 79 -2.04 13.97 -6.75
N THR A 80 -2.51 12.91 -7.41
CA THR A 80 -1.97 12.44 -8.68
C THR A 80 -3.10 11.91 -9.54
N SER A 81 -2.98 12.05 -10.86
CA SER A 81 -3.98 11.50 -11.78
C SER A 81 -3.92 9.97 -11.80
N ASN A 82 -5.04 9.31 -12.10
CA ASN A 82 -5.10 7.85 -12.26
C ASN A 82 -4.06 7.35 -13.28
N ALA A 83 -3.82 8.12 -14.35
CA ALA A 83 -2.80 7.79 -15.35
C ALA A 83 -1.38 7.82 -14.77
N ARG A 84 -1.06 8.83 -13.96
CA ARG A 84 0.26 8.94 -13.30
C ARG A 84 0.42 7.87 -12.22
N LEU A 85 -0.60 7.61 -11.40
CA LEU A 85 -0.59 6.53 -10.41
C LEU A 85 -0.30 5.17 -11.06
N ARG A 86 -1.06 4.80 -12.11
CA ARG A 86 -0.83 3.56 -12.85
C ARG A 86 0.57 3.47 -13.43
N ARG A 87 1.12 4.56 -13.97
CA ARG A 87 2.50 4.59 -14.47
C ARG A 87 3.51 4.33 -13.36
N LEU A 88 3.34 4.97 -12.20
CA LEU A 88 4.22 4.80 -11.05
C LEU A 88 4.16 3.37 -10.53
N VAL A 89 2.95 2.85 -10.30
CA VAL A 89 2.75 1.46 -9.88
C VAL A 89 3.34 0.50 -10.91
N ARG A 90 3.14 0.74 -12.21
CA ARG A 90 3.73 -0.10 -13.27
C ARG A 90 5.24 -0.26 -13.15
N VAL A 91 5.94 0.84 -12.88
CA VAL A 91 7.41 0.85 -12.77
C VAL A 91 7.86 0.29 -11.41
N ALA A 92 7.11 0.56 -10.34
CA ALA A 92 7.47 0.19 -8.97
C ALA A 92 7.18 -1.26 -8.62
N TRP A 93 6.10 -1.81 -9.17
CA TRP A 93 5.51 -3.05 -8.69
C TRP A 93 6.46 -4.24 -8.67
N PRO A 94 7.35 -4.45 -9.66
CA PRO A 94 8.31 -5.56 -9.59
C PRO A 94 9.24 -5.49 -8.36
N ALA A 95 9.69 -4.28 -8.01
CA ALA A 95 10.50 -4.06 -6.82
C ALA A 95 9.68 -4.23 -5.53
N VAL A 96 8.44 -3.73 -5.51
CA VAL A 96 7.51 -3.92 -4.39
C VAL A 96 7.26 -5.41 -4.15
N LEU A 97 6.98 -6.17 -5.21
CA LEU A 97 6.77 -7.60 -5.15
C LEU A 97 7.99 -8.32 -4.57
N THR A 98 9.18 -8.00 -5.06
CA THR A 98 10.44 -8.58 -4.56
C THR A 98 10.62 -8.33 -3.06
N MET A 99 10.28 -7.14 -2.57
CA MET A 99 10.33 -6.81 -1.14
C MET A 99 9.28 -7.58 -0.32
N LEU A 100 8.05 -7.66 -0.83
CA LEU A 100 6.99 -8.46 -0.19
C LEU A 100 7.39 -9.94 -0.13
N GLU A 101 7.96 -10.51 -1.19
CA GLU A 101 8.43 -11.91 -1.17
C GLU A 101 9.56 -12.14 -0.17
N ARG A 102 10.41 -11.13 0.08
CA ARG A 102 11.51 -11.20 1.06
C ARG A 102 11.11 -11.12 2.52
N GLY A 103 9.85 -10.85 2.84
CA GLY A 103 9.43 -10.70 4.24
C GLY A 103 9.21 -9.27 4.71
N GLU A 104 9.37 -8.26 3.84
CA GLU A 104 9.15 -6.87 4.23
C GLU A 104 7.70 -6.63 4.68
N ALA A 105 7.56 -6.03 5.87
CA ALA A 105 6.27 -5.72 6.48
C ALA A 105 5.61 -4.49 5.84
N LEU A 106 6.42 -3.47 5.55
CA LEU A 106 6.00 -2.19 4.99
C LEU A 106 6.86 -1.84 3.78
N VAL A 107 6.21 -1.58 2.65
CA VAL A 107 6.84 -1.07 1.43
C VAL A 107 6.22 0.28 1.07
N GLU A 108 7.04 1.32 1.01
CA GLU A 108 6.60 2.65 0.60
C GLU A 108 6.73 2.81 -0.93
N LEU A 109 5.64 3.23 -1.59
CA LEU A 109 5.58 3.60 -3.00
C LEU A 109 5.37 5.12 -3.11
N GLY A 110 6.48 5.84 -3.27
CA GLY A 110 6.51 7.29 -3.33
C GLY A 110 7.18 7.85 -4.57
N ALA A 111 6.78 9.07 -4.95
CA ALA A 111 7.52 9.92 -5.89
C ALA A 111 8.06 11.12 -5.11
N ARG A 112 9.29 11.02 -4.58
CA ARG A 112 9.93 12.14 -3.83
C ARG A 112 10.16 13.36 -4.73
N ASP A 113 10.27 13.15 -6.03
CA ASP A 113 10.36 14.18 -7.04
C ASP A 113 9.79 13.60 -8.34
N SER A 114 9.30 14.43 -9.26
CA SER A 114 8.59 14.04 -10.48
C SER A 114 9.39 13.14 -11.43
N ARG A 115 10.64 12.79 -11.09
CA ARG A 115 11.61 12.01 -11.87
C ARG A 115 12.18 10.77 -11.17
N ARG A 116 11.93 10.54 -9.86
CA ARG A 116 12.56 9.41 -9.15
C ARG A 116 11.56 8.64 -8.30
N LEU A 117 11.32 7.40 -8.70
CA LEU A 117 10.55 6.42 -7.93
C LEU A 117 11.37 6.01 -6.69
N LYS A 118 10.72 6.01 -5.52
CA LYS A 118 11.30 5.47 -4.29
C LYS A 118 10.50 4.25 -3.88
N VAL A 119 11.17 3.09 -3.83
CA VAL A 119 10.68 1.88 -3.19
C VAL A 119 11.65 1.59 -2.07
N LEU A 120 11.19 1.69 -0.83
CA LEU A 120 12.04 1.45 0.33
C LEU A 120 11.51 0.31 1.17
N PRO A 121 12.39 -0.57 1.67
CA PRO A 121 12.07 -1.32 2.87
C PRO A 121 11.97 -0.29 4.00
N CYS A 122 10.82 -0.23 4.64
CA CYS A 122 10.59 0.72 5.71
C CYS A 122 10.59 -0.05 7.03
N SER A 123 11.71 0.01 7.76
CA SER A 123 11.63 -0.21 9.21
C SER A 123 10.69 0.85 9.77
N LEU A 124 9.74 0.42 10.59
CA LEU A 124 8.68 1.27 11.15
C LEU A 124 9.27 2.48 11.88
N GLU A 125 10.38 2.30 12.62
CA GLU A 125 11.10 3.39 13.30
C GLU A 125 11.61 4.48 12.32
N ASN A 126 12.12 4.07 11.16
CA ASN A 126 12.64 5.00 10.16
C ASN A 126 11.53 5.69 9.36
N PHE A 127 10.30 5.19 9.38
CA PHE A 127 9.18 5.82 8.70
C PHE A 127 8.83 7.17 9.36
N TRP A 128 8.62 7.17 10.68
CA TRP A 128 8.19 8.35 11.44
C TRP A 128 9.24 9.45 11.49
N SER A 129 10.52 9.07 11.65
CA SER A 129 11.63 10.03 11.58
C SER A 129 11.66 10.75 10.22
N ARG A 130 11.54 9.99 9.12
CA ARG A 130 11.56 10.56 7.75
C ARG A 130 10.33 11.41 7.42
N ARG A 131 9.16 11.11 8.01
CA ARG A 131 7.94 11.89 7.78
C ARG A 131 7.97 13.22 8.53
N SER A 132 8.54 13.23 9.74
CA SER A 132 8.78 14.44 10.53
C SER A 132 9.65 15.45 9.77
N ASP A 133 10.66 14.97 9.02
CA ASP A 133 11.53 15.82 8.21
C ASP A 133 10.86 16.36 6.93
N LEU A 134 9.78 15.74 6.44
CA LEU A 134 9.06 16.22 5.24
C LEU A 134 8.01 17.29 5.54
N ASN A 135 7.60 17.43 6.80
CA ASN A 135 6.62 18.44 7.26
C ASN A 135 7.30 19.67 7.91
N ARG A 136 8.63 19.82 7.74
CA ARG A 136 9.42 20.96 8.21
C ARG A 136 9.86 21.87 7.07
#